data_AF-A0A9D5W5K0-F1
#
_entry.id   AF-A0A9D5W5K0-F1
#
_cell.length_a   1.000
_cell.length_b   1.000
_cell.length_c   1.000
_cell.angle_alpha   90.00
_cell.angle_beta   90.00
_cell.angle_gamma   90.00
#
_symmetry.space_group_name_H-M   'P 1'
#
loop_
_entity.id
_entity.type
_entity.pdbx_description
1 polymer ?
#
loop_
_entity_poly.entity_id
_entity_poly.type
_entity_poly.pdbx_seq_one_letter_code
_entity_poly.pdbx_strand_id
1 'polypeptide(L)'
;MDLSEQFRVILRTVGDFERIERYGRLMPSKHVHNYKDKDVARLVKDGLLEWTALLSSCGSELKGVRLTEAGREFLYGDGGIPLPESAEDMPMALVATLVDIHCFGRIRLYHGMMPKKKAARYPESDMDDLYHHGYILRMKVKTNASKKREGYILSAKGRSLLRSLGLIEPRLHLAGRPDLPIA
;
A
#
# COMPACT_ATOMS: atom_id res chain seq x y z
N MET A 1 -25.71 9.38 5.12
CA MET A 1 -25.72 8.14 4.33
C MET A 1 -24.79 7.17 5.05
N ASP A 2 -25.29 6.06 5.57
CA ASP A 2 -24.44 5.09 6.27
C ASP A 2 -23.79 4.19 5.22
N LEU A 3 -22.50 4.44 4.92
CA LEU A 3 -21.75 3.64 3.95
C LEU A 3 -21.30 2.36 4.64
N SER A 4 -21.55 1.22 4.00
CA SER A 4 -21.09 -0.08 4.47
C SER A 4 -19.57 -0.06 4.68
N GLU A 5 -19.08 -0.84 5.66
CA GLU A 5 -17.65 -0.96 5.94
C GLU A 5 -16.84 -1.34 4.68
N GLN A 6 -17.45 -2.12 3.79
CA GLN A 6 -16.87 -2.51 2.51
C GLN A 6 -16.61 -1.31 1.58
N PHE A 7 -17.48 -0.31 1.56
CA PHE A 7 -17.28 0.92 0.78
C PHE A 7 -16.13 1.77 1.34
N ARG A 8 -16.01 1.83 2.67
CA ARG A 8 -14.90 2.52 3.35
C ARG A 8 -13.55 1.89 3.01
N VAL A 9 -13.48 0.56 2.96
CA VAL A 9 -12.28 -0.19 2.56
C VAL A 9 -11.88 0.11 1.12
N ILE A 10 -12.84 0.15 0.18
CA ILE A 10 -12.56 0.50 -1.23
C ILE A 10 -12.00 1.92 -1.31
N LEU A 11 -12.67 2.90 -0.71
CA LEU A 11 -12.23 4.30 -0.75
C LEU A 11 -10.83 4.50 -0.15
N ARG A 12 -10.55 3.89 1.01
CA ARG A 12 -9.19 3.91 1.61
C ARG A 12 -8.16 3.30 0.68
N THR A 13 -8.47 2.17 0.06
CA THR A 13 -7.54 1.49 -0.85
C THR A 13 -7.26 2.37 -2.07
N VAL A 14 -8.28 2.98 -2.68
CA VAL A 14 -8.07 3.92 -3.79
C VAL A 14 -7.23 5.12 -3.34
N GLY A 15 -7.46 5.65 -2.14
CA GLY A 15 -6.65 6.71 -1.54
C GLY A 15 -5.18 6.31 -1.30
N ASP A 16 -4.90 5.06 -0.94
CA ASP A 16 -3.52 4.57 -0.84
C ASP A 16 -2.82 4.56 -2.22
N PHE A 17 -3.56 4.28 -3.30
CA PHE A 17 -3.04 4.34 -4.66
C PHE A 17 -2.81 5.77 -5.17
N GLU A 18 -3.52 6.79 -4.65
CA GLU A 18 -3.26 8.20 -4.99
C GLU A 18 -1.81 8.62 -4.67
N ARG A 19 -1.19 7.99 -3.67
CA ARG A 19 0.18 8.28 -3.22
C ARG A 19 1.26 7.54 -4.01
N ILE A 20 0.88 6.71 -4.98
CA ILE A 20 1.81 5.87 -5.74
C ILE A 20 2.03 6.47 -7.14
N GLU A 21 3.17 7.15 -7.33
CA GLU A 21 3.50 7.87 -8.57
C GLU A 21 3.44 6.99 -9.83
N ARG A 22 3.95 5.76 -9.76
CA ARG A 22 3.95 4.80 -10.89
C ARG A 22 2.55 4.45 -11.43
N TYR A 23 1.51 4.76 -10.68
CA TYR A 23 0.13 4.53 -11.09
C TYR A 23 -0.62 5.83 -11.37
N GLY A 24 0.06 6.99 -11.42
CA GLY A 24 -0.57 8.26 -11.79
C GLY A 24 -1.75 8.63 -10.89
N ARG A 25 -1.69 8.26 -9.61
CA ARG A 25 -2.77 8.42 -8.64
C ARG A 25 -4.04 7.61 -8.92
N LEU A 26 -3.91 6.54 -9.71
CA LEU A 26 -4.98 5.62 -10.05
C LEU A 26 -4.83 4.32 -9.27
N MET A 27 -5.95 3.71 -8.90
CA MET A 27 -5.99 2.29 -8.60
C MET A 27 -6.24 1.51 -9.90
N PRO A 28 -5.25 0.73 -10.42
CA PRO A 28 -5.39 0.06 -11.71
C PRO A 28 -6.52 -0.98 -11.72
N SER A 29 -7.21 -1.16 -12.86
CA SER A 29 -8.38 -2.05 -12.99
C SER A 29 -8.15 -3.47 -12.47
N LYS A 30 -6.95 -4.03 -12.67
CA LYS A 30 -6.56 -5.35 -12.14
C LYS A 30 -6.66 -5.47 -10.60
N HIS A 31 -6.51 -4.35 -9.88
CA HIS A 31 -6.70 -4.29 -8.44
C HIS A 31 -8.16 -4.05 -8.08
N VAL A 32 -8.92 -3.35 -8.92
CA VAL A 32 -10.35 -3.09 -8.73
C VAL A 32 -11.15 -4.39 -8.76
N HIS A 33 -10.74 -5.37 -9.59
CA HIS A 33 -11.37 -6.70 -9.66
C HIS A 33 -11.33 -7.51 -8.35
N ASN A 34 -10.61 -7.06 -7.31
CA ASN A 34 -10.66 -7.69 -5.99
C ASN A 34 -11.91 -7.30 -5.20
N TYR A 35 -12.72 -6.36 -5.70
CA TYR A 35 -13.96 -5.91 -5.10
C TYR A 35 -15.15 -6.32 -5.95
N LYS A 36 -16.35 -6.37 -5.35
CA LYS A 36 -17.57 -6.69 -6.10
C LYS A 36 -17.89 -5.51 -7.04
N ASP A 37 -18.13 -5.81 -8.30
CA ASP A 37 -18.41 -4.78 -9.33
C ASP A 37 -19.56 -3.85 -8.94
N LYS A 38 -20.61 -4.39 -8.30
CA LYS A 38 -21.75 -3.60 -7.81
C LYS A 38 -21.37 -2.55 -6.77
N ASP A 39 -20.35 -2.81 -5.96
CA ASP A 39 -19.91 -1.92 -4.88
C ASP A 39 -19.10 -0.76 -5.46
N VAL A 40 -18.19 -1.08 -6.39
CA VAL A 40 -17.41 -0.08 -7.14
C VAL A 40 -18.34 0.77 -8.01
N ALA A 41 -19.27 0.15 -8.74
CA ALA A 41 -20.24 0.85 -9.58
C ALA A 41 -21.12 1.81 -8.76
N ARG A 42 -21.48 1.42 -7.53
CA ARG A 42 -22.22 2.30 -6.63
C ARG A 42 -21.38 3.49 -6.17
N LEU A 43 -20.13 3.28 -5.76
CA LEU A 43 -19.22 4.38 -5.39
C LEU A 43 -18.96 5.37 -6.55
N VAL A 44 -18.92 4.86 -7.78
CA VAL A 44 -18.85 5.69 -8.99
C VAL A 44 -20.15 6.47 -9.21
N LYS A 45 -21.30 5.79 -9.08
CA LYS A 45 -22.62 6.42 -9.19
C LYS A 45 -22.84 7.51 -8.13
N ASP A 46 -22.35 7.28 -6.92
CA ASP A 46 -22.44 8.21 -5.79
C ASP A 46 -21.41 9.36 -5.92
N GLY A 47 -20.61 9.39 -7.00
CA GLY A 47 -19.69 10.46 -7.31
C GLY A 47 -18.42 10.48 -6.45
N LEU A 48 -18.12 9.42 -5.71
CA LEU A 48 -16.93 9.31 -4.86
C LEU A 48 -15.72 8.74 -5.60
N LEU A 49 -15.96 7.95 -6.64
CA LEU A 49 -14.95 7.40 -7.53
C LEU A 49 -15.25 7.78 -8.98
N GLU A 50 -14.22 7.79 -9.81
CA GLU A 50 -14.38 7.89 -11.26
C GLU A 50 -13.45 6.93 -11.99
N TRP A 51 -13.93 6.39 -13.12
CA TRP A 51 -13.09 5.63 -14.04
C TRP A 51 -12.29 6.59 -14.90
N THR A 52 -11.01 6.32 -15.05
CA THR A 52 -10.11 7.15 -15.87
C THR A 52 -9.02 6.29 -16.49
N ALA A 53 -8.47 6.81 -17.59
CA ALA A 53 -7.35 6.22 -18.29
C ALA A 53 -6.24 7.27 -18.39
N LEU A 54 -5.01 6.87 -18.08
CA LEU A 54 -3.83 7.70 -18.34
C LEU A 54 -3.03 7.08 -19.48
N LEU A 55 -2.75 7.90 -20.49
CA LEU A 55 -1.82 7.57 -21.55
C LEU A 55 -0.41 7.89 -21.09
N SER A 56 0.46 6.88 -21.08
CA SER A 56 1.87 7.07 -20.83
C SER A 56 2.57 7.56 -22.10
N SER A 57 3.69 8.26 -21.94
CA SER A 57 4.54 8.73 -23.06
C SER A 57 5.03 7.63 -24.00
N CYS A 58 5.05 6.37 -23.53
CA CYS A 58 5.38 5.20 -24.34
C CYS A 58 4.17 4.56 -25.06
N GLY A 59 3.00 5.21 -25.05
CA GLY A 59 1.77 4.72 -25.68
C GLY A 59 1.01 3.65 -24.88
N SER A 60 1.51 3.25 -23.70
CA SER A 60 0.77 2.32 -22.83
C SER A 60 -0.33 3.03 -22.05
N GLU A 61 -1.52 2.41 -22.01
CA GLU A 61 -2.70 2.95 -21.35
C GLU A 61 -2.89 2.29 -19.98
N LEU A 62 -2.95 3.12 -18.92
CA LEU A 62 -3.25 2.67 -17.57
C LEU A 62 -4.69 3.04 -17.22
N LYS A 63 -5.56 2.02 -17.18
CA LYS A 63 -6.97 2.16 -16.77
C LYS A 63 -7.14 1.84 -15.29
N GLY A 64 -8.03 2.57 -14.64
CA GLY A 64 -8.33 2.35 -13.23
C GLY A 64 -9.41 3.29 -12.71
N VAL A 65 -9.60 3.24 -11.40
CA VAL A 65 -10.44 4.19 -10.66
C VAL A 65 -9.57 5.15 -9.85
N ARG A 66 -10.03 6.37 -9.64
CA ARG A 66 -9.43 7.32 -8.68
C ARG A 66 -10.51 7.98 -7.84
N LEU A 67 -10.10 8.63 -6.75
CA LEU A 67 -11.00 9.46 -5.96
C LEU A 67 -11.38 10.71 -6.75
N THR A 68 -12.65 11.07 -6.73
CA THR A 68 -13.11 12.40 -7.11
C THR A 68 -12.76 13.40 -6.01
N GLU A 69 -13.04 14.69 -6.22
CA GLU A 69 -12.92 15.69 -5.16
C GLU A 69 -13.86 15.37 -3.99
N ALA A 70 -15.13 15.05 -4.27
CA ALA A 70 -16.09 14.60 -3.27
C ALA A 70 -15.62 13.32 -2.55
N GLY A 71 -14.99 12.38 -3.26
CA GLY A 71 -14.39 11.18 -2.67
C GLY A 71 -13.24 11.50 -1.73
N ARG A 72 -12.40 12.49 -2.07
CA ARG A 72 -11.32 12.96 -1.20
C ARG A 72 -11.85 13.69 0.02
N GLU A 73 -12.83 14.57 -0.14
CA GLU A 73 -13.47 15.27 0.98
C GLU A 73 -14.20 14.27 1.90
N PHE A 74 -14.85 13.27 1.31
CA PHE A 74 -15.47 12.19 2.08
C PHE A 74 -14.45 11.35 2.85
N LEU A 75 -13.25 11.15 2.30
CA LEU A 75 -12.20 10.32 2.91
C LEU A 75 -11.33 11.11 3.90
N TYR A 76 -11.11 12.41 3.66
CA TYR A 76 -10.09 13.23 4.33
C TYR A 76 -10.63 14.53 4.96
N GLY A 77 -11.88 14.92 4.70
CA GLY A 77 -12.49 16.13 5.26
C GLY A 77 -12.87 16.00 6.73
N ASP A 78 -13.35 17.10 7.31
CA ASP A 78 -13.83 17.13 8.69
C ASP A 78 -15.07 16.23 8.84
N GLY A 79 -14.91 15.10 9.52
CA GLY A 79 -15.93 14.04 9.63
C GLY A 79 -15.80 12.93 8.58
N GLY A 80 -14.72 12.90 7.80
CA GLY A 80 -14.38 11.81 6.90
C GLY A 80 -14.18 10.48 7.64
N ILE A 81 -14.07 9.38 6.90
CA ILE A 81 -13.81 8.06 7.52
C ILE A 81 -12.53 8.20 8.36
N PRO A 82 -12.58 8.03 9.70
CA PRO A 82 -11.39 8.16 10.52
C PRO A 82 -10.30 7.28 9.94
N LEU A 83 -9.14 7.80 9.59
CA LEU A 83 -7.96 6.95 9.55
C LEU A 83 -7.89 6.26 10.92
N PRO A 84 -7.55 4.98 11.06
CA PRO A 84 -7.32 4.44 12.41
C PRO A 84 -6.30 5.37 13.08
N GLU A 85 -6.78 6.14 14.06
CA GLU A 85 -6.13 7.35 14.57
C GLU A 85 -4.96 7.02 15.48
N SER A 86 -4.69 5.74 15.74
CA SER A 86 -3.58 5.38 16.59
C SER A 86 -2.99 4.01 16.24
N ALA A 87 -1.66 3.98 16.26
CA ALA A 87 -0.82 2.80 16.29
C ALA A 87 -1.05 1.92 17.54
N GLU A 88 -1.71 2.48 18.56
CA GLU A 88 -1.71 1.96 19.94
C GLU A 88 -2.62 0.75 20.13
N ASP A 89 -3.58 0.49 19.25
CA ASP A 89 -4.48 -0.67 19.33
C ASP A 89 -4.08 -1.84 18.41
N MET A 90 -2.98 -1.72 17.66
CA MET A 90 -2.52 -2.84 16.83
C MET A 90 -1.97 -3.96 17.73
N PRO A 91 -2.46 -5.21 17.61
CA PRO A 91 -1.90 -6.32 18.35
C PRO A 91 -0.39 -6.41 18.12
N MET A 92 0.37 -6.57 19.21
CA MET A 92 1.84 -6.64 19.14
C MET A 92 2.35 -7.73 18.19
N ALA A 93 1.58 -8.80 17.98
CA ALA A 93 1.87 -9.84 16.99
C ALA A 93 1.90 -9.31 15.55
N LEU A 94 0.98 -8.40 15.19
CA LEU A 94 0.96 -7.76 13.88
C LEU A 94 2.12 -6.77 13.73
N VAL A 95 2.44 -6.02 14.80
CA VAL A 95 3.61 -5.12 14.82
C VAL A 95 4.90 -5.92 14.62
N ALA A 96 5.06 -7.04 15.33
CA ALA A 96 6.21 -7.94 15.18
C ALA A 96 6.32 -8.47 13.74
N THR A 97 5.20 -8.83 13.12
CA THR A 97 5.15 -9.26 11.72
C THR A 97 5.63 -8.15 10.77
N LEU A 98 5.23 -6.89 11.00
CA LEU A 98 5.71 -5.75 10.23
C LEU A 98 7.22 -5.51 10.40
N VAL A 99 7.74 -5.64 11.62
CA VAL A 99 9.18 -5.57 11.91
C VAL A 99 9.93 -6.66 11.15
N ASP A 100 9.42 -7.89 11.15
CA ASP A 100 10.06 -8.98 10.42
C ASP A 100 10.05 -8.74 8.91
N ILE A 101 8.92 -8.28 8.35
CA ILE A 101 8.83 -7.90 6.93
C ILE A 101 9.85 -6.81 6.59
N HIS A 102 10.04 -5.83 7.47
CA HIS A 102 11.10 -4.82 7.33
C HIS A 102 12.50 -5.46 7.32
N CYS A 103 12.81 -6.27 8.33
CA CYS A 103 14.11 -6.92 8.49
C CYS A 103 14.47 -7.83 7.31
N PHE A 104 13.53 -8.67 6.86
CA PHE A 104 13.71 -9.48 5.67
C PHE A 104 13.95 -8.64 4.41
N GLY A 105 13.25 -7.50 4.29
CA GLY A 105 13.46 -6.56 3.20
C GLY A 105 14.87 -5.96 3.14
N ARG A 106 15.59 -5.90 4.26
CA ARG A 106 16.98 -5.41 4.30
C ARG A 106 18.02 -6.44 3.86
N ILE A 107 17.64 -7.73 3.80
CA ILE A 107 18.54 -8.79 3.40
C ILE A 107 18.64 -8.81 1.87
N ARG A 108 19.85 -8.56 1.34
CA ARG A 108 20.12 -8.51 -0.11
C ARG A 108 19.64 -9.77 -0.86
N LEU A 109 19.78 -10.95 -0.25
CA LEU A 109 19.34 -12.23 -0.81
C LEU A 109 17.84 -12.27 -1.15
N TYR A 110 17.03 -11.48 -0.43
CA TYR A 110 15.58 -11.45 -0.60
C TYR A 110 15.09 -10.26 -1.43
N HIS A 111 15.99 -9.50 -2.05
CA HIS A 111 15.66 -8.45 -3.02
C HIS A 111 14.64 -7.42 -2.51
N GLY A 112 14.78 -6.96 -1.26
CA GLY A 112 13.91 -5.90 -0.75
C GLY A 112 12.57 -6.38 -0.18
N MET A 113 12.34 -7.70 -0.04
CA MET A 113 11.04 -8.23 0.43
C MET A 113 11.17 -9.43 1.37
N MET A 114 10.12 -9.71 2.13
CA MET A 114 9.93 -11.00 2.78
C MET A 114 9.43 -12.03 1.75
N PRO A 115 10.14 -13.13 1.48
CA PRO A 115 9.67 -14.15 0.56
C PRO A 115 8.38 -14.82 1.05
N LYS A 116 7.47 -15.19 0.15
CA LYS A 116 6.21 -15.88 0.49
C LYS A 116 6.40 -17.13 1.33
N LYS A 117 7.46 -17.91 1.06
CA LYS A 117 7.82 -19.10 1.87
C LYS A 117 8.17 -18.78 3.32
N LYS A 118 8.69 -17.58 3.59
CA LYS A 118 8.98 -17.11 4.96
C LYS A 118 7.72 -16.56 5.62
N ALA A 119 6.89 -15.83 4.86
CA ALA A 119 5.59 -15.34 5.31
C ALA A 119 4.61 -16.46 5.70
N ALA A 120 4.74 -17.66 5.11
CA ALA A 120 3.92 -18.83 5.47
C ALA A 120 4.12 -19.34 6.91
N ARG A 121 5.04 -18.75 7.69
CA ARG A 121 5.22 -19.04 9.13
C ARG A 121 4.30 -18.22 10.03
N TYR A 122 3.67 -17.18 9.49
CA TYR A 122 2.73 -16.34 10.22
C TYR A 122 1.30 -16.81 9.94
N PRO A 123 0.35 -16.58 10.84
CA PRO A 123 -1.05 -16.84 10.58
C PRO A 123 -1.50 -16.15 9.29
N GLU A 124 -2.25 -16.86 8.45
CA GLU A 124 -2.76 -16.31 7.19
C GLU A 124 -3.69 -15.11 7.44
N SER A 125 -4.49 -15.18 8.51
CA SER A 125 -5.32 -14.07 9.01
C SER A 125 -4.52 -12.80 9.25
N ASP A 126 -3.38 -12.90 9.92
CA ASP A 126 -2.55 -11.75 10.28
C ASP A 126 -1.93 -11.09 9.04
N MET A 127 -1.45 -11.91 8.11
CA MET A 127 -0.90 -11.45 6.84
C MET A 127 -1.98 -10.79 5.98
N ASP A 128 -3.19 -11.34 5.98
CA ASP A 128 -4.32 -10.78 5.27
C ASP A 128 -4.80 -9.49 5.94
N ASP A 129 -4.92 -9.42 7.25
CA ASP A 129 -5.30 -8.18 7.97
C ASP A 129 -4.31 -7.06 7.69
N LEU A 130 -3.00 -7.34 7.79
CA LEU A 130 -1.95 -6.37 7.46
C LEU A 130 -2.04 -5.90 5.99
N TYR A 131 -2.43 -6.78 5.08
CA TYR A 131 -2.61 -6.47 3.67
C TYR A 131 -3.89 -5.64 3.43
N HIS A 132 -5.04 -6.06 3.98
CA HIS A 132 -6.32 -5.39 3.84
C HIS A 132 -6.33 -3.99 4.48
N HIS A 133 -5.62 -3.82 5.59
CA HIS A 133 -5.44 -2.52 6.23
C HIS A 133 -4.31 -1.68 5.61
N GLY A 134 -3.67 -2.16 4.53
CA GLY A 134 -2.73 -1.40 3.73
C GLY A 134 -1.35 -1.20 4.38
N TYR A 135 -0.97 -2.00 5.38
CA TYR A 135 0.35 -1.92 6.01
C TYR A 135 1.43 -2.65 5.19
N ILE A 136 1.04 -3.65 4.41
CA ILE A 136 1.95 -4.42 3.54
C ILE A 136 1.42 -4.52 2.11
N LEU A 137 2.31 -4.76 1.15
CA LEU A 137 1.99 -4.95 -0.26
C LEU A 137 2.55 -6.29 -0.74
N ARG A 138 1.78 -7.00 -1.58
CA ARG A 138 2.26 -8.20 -2.30
C ARG A 138 3.10 -7.77 -3.50
N MET A 139 4.32 -8.33 -3.62
CA MET A 139 5.26 -8.02 -4.69
C MET A 139 5.70 -9.28 -5.44
N LYS A 140 5.81 -9.17 -6.77
CA LYS A 140 6.40 -10.20 -7.64
C LYS A 140 7.58 -9.59 -8.39
N VAL A 141 8.77 -10.16 -8.21
CA VAL A 141 10.01 -9.70 -8.85
C VAL A 141 10.49 -10.77 -9.83
N LYS A 142 10.78 -10.36 -11.07
CA LYS A 142 11.52 -11.20 -12.02
C LYS A 142 13.01 -11.07 -11.70
N THR A 143 13.68 -12.17 -11.44
CA THR A 143 15.14 -12.19 -11.32
C THR A 143 15.78 -12.52 -12.67
N ASN A 144 17.07 -12.21 -12.81
CA ASN A 144 17.86 -12.45 -14.03
C ASN A 144 17.89 -13.93 -14.46
N ALA A 145 17.54 -14.86 -13.57
CA ALA A 145 17.45 -16.29 -13.84
C ALA A 145 16.05 -16.76 -14.27
N SER A 146 15.19 -15.86 -14.77
CA SER A 146 13.80 -16.14 -15.20
C SER A 146 12.86 -16.71 -14.13
N LYS A 147 13.31 -16.85 -12.88
CA LYS A 147 12.48 -17.30 -11.76
C LYS A 147 11.75 -16.12 -11.14
N LYS A 148 10.42 -16.16 -11.18
CA LYS A 148 9.56 -15.20 -10.46
C LYS A 148 9.68 -15.47 -8.96
N ARG A 149 10.03 -14.45 -8.18
CA ARG A 149 9.96 -14.48 -6.71
C ARG A 149 8.74 -13.68 -6.26
N GLU A 150 7.97 -14.22 -5.34
CA GLU A 150 6.80 -13.58 -4.74
C GLU A 150 7.05 -13.37 -3.24
N GLY A 151 6.55 -12.27 -2.70
CA GLY A 151 6.73 -11.91 -1.31
C GLY A 151 5.95 -10.65 -0.91
N TYR A 152 6.30 -10.13 0.26
CA TYR A 152 5.66 -8.99 0.88
C TYR A 152 6.67 -7.88 1.19
N ILE A 153 6.25 -6.64 1.03
CA ILE A 153 7.00 -5.45 1.43
C ILE A 153 6.14 -4.57 2.32
N LEU A 154 6.77 -3.73 3.14
CA LEU A 154 6.04 -2.66 3.82
C LEU A 154 5.51 -1.64 2.81
N SER A 155 4.28 -1.18 3.03
CA SER A 155 3.75 0.02 2.40
C SER A 155 4.35 1.29 3.04
N ALA A 156 3.99 2.46 2.52
CA ALA A 156 4.32 3.72 3.20
C ALA A 156 3.67 3.81 4.59
N LYS A 157 2.43 3.31 4.74
CA LYS A 157 1.69 3.25 6.00
C LYS A 157 2.39 2.35 7.02
N GLY A 158 2.75 1.12 6.64
CA GLY A 158 3.51 0.21 7.51
C GLY A 158 4.85 0.78 7.97
N ARG A 159 5.59 1.45 7.07
CA ARG A 159 6.82 2.17 7.45
C ARG A 159 6.57 3.36 8.37
N SER A 160 5.49 4.10 8.17
CA SER A 160 5.14 5.24 9.03
C SER A 160 4.82 4.78 10.45
N LEU A 161 4.05 3.70 10.58
CA LEU A 161 3.71 3.07 11.85
C LEU A 161 4.96 2.62 12.62
N LEU A 162 5.86 1.87 11.97
CA LEU A 162 7.08 1.42 12.64
C LEU A 162 7.99 2.59 13.05
N ARG A 163 7.97 3.71 12.30
CA ARG A 163 8.71 4.93 12.68
C ARG A 163 8.09 5.65 13.87
N SER A 164 6.77 5.78 13.91
CA SER A 164 6.10 6.42 15.05
C SER A 164 6.27 5.63 16.35
N LEU A 165 6.44 4.30 16.24
CA LEU A 165 6.76 3.42 17.36
C LEU A 165 8.26 3.36 17.71
N GLY A 166 9.13 4.07 16.99
CA GLY A 166 10.58 4.02 17.20
C GLY A 166 11.25 2.68 16.85
N LEU A 167 10.56 1.82 16.10
CA LEU A 167 11.03 0.46 15.75
C LEU A 167 11.88 0.43 14.48
N ILE A 168 11.82 1.47 13.65
CA ILE A 168 12.71 1.67 12.51
C ILE A 168 13.14 3.13 12.40
N GLU A 169 14.36 3.35 11.92
CA GLU A 169 14.91 4.69 11.73
C GLU A 169 14.15 5.49 10.65
N PRO A 170 14.00 6.82 10.82
CA PRO A 170 13.70 7.71 9.71
C PRO A 170 14.73 7.48 8.61
N ARG A 171 14.30 7.40 7.34
CA ARG A 171 15.22 7.66 6.25
C ARG A 171 15.67 9.11 6.39
N LEU A 172 16.81 9.34 7.04
CA LEU A 172 17.60 10.52 6.79
C LEU A 172 17.74 10.57 5.27
N HIS A 173 17.20 11.62 4.66
CA HIS A 173 17.61 11.98 3.32
C HIS A 173 19.14 12.00 3.36
N LEU A 174 19.77 11.16 2.54
CA LEU A 174 21.16 11.37 2.16
C LEU A 174 21.19 12.66 1.30
N ALA A 175 20.90 13.79 1.92
CA ALA A 175 21.34 15.08 1.46
C ALA A 175 22.84 15.11 1.78
N GLY A 176 23.67 15.07 0.73
CA GLY A 176 25.09 15.38 0.78
C GLY A 176 25.94 14.49 1.69
N ARG A 177 26.62 13.50 1.10
CA ARG A 177 28.02 13.32 1.50
C ARG A 177 28.86 14.18 0.55
N PRO A 178 29.28 15.40 0.91
CA PRO A 178 30.57 15.86 0.43
C PRO A 178 31.64 15.01 1.14
N ASP A 179 32.72 14.73 0.42
CA ASP A 179 34.00 14.31 0.97
C ASP A 179 34.13 12.85 1.45
N LEU A 180 34.58 12.01 0.52
CA LEU A 180 35.65 11.06 0.83
C LEU A 180 36.82 11.38 -0.11
N PRO A 181 38.01 11.68 0.42
CA PRO A 181 39.18 11.89 -0.43
C PRO A 181 39.55 10.57 -1.10
N ILE A 182 39.96 10.69 -2.36
CA ILE A 182 40.65 9.61 -3.07
C ILE A 182 41.98 9.42 -2.35
N ALA A 183 42.18 8.25 -1.76
CA ALA A 183 43.46 7.70 -1.37
C ALA A 183 43.48 6.22 -1.77
#